data_AF-A0A6N8IFF6-F1
#
_entry.id   AF-A0A6N8IFF6-F1
#
_cell.length_a   1.000
_cell.length_b   1.000
_cell.length_c   1.000
_cell.angle_alpha   90.00
_cell.angle_beta   90.00
_cell.angle_gamma   90.00
#
_symmetry.space_group_name_H-M   'P 1'
#
loop_
_entity.id
_entity.type
_entity.pdbx_description
1 polymer ?
#
loop_
_entity_poly.entity_id
_entity_poly.type
_entity_poly.pdbx_seq_one_letter_code
_entity_poly.pdbx_strand_id
1 'polypeptide(L)'
;MGSFKLGKMTLKSLFGKPETIQYPAEQKTPPPGLKGHVTNNVDACILCGICMKRCPCDAITVDKPARTWSINRFRCVQCGTCVRECPKQCLSMEPTYTPPATEKRSDVFEVPEHAKAAAGQS
;
A
#
# COMPACT_ATOMS: atom_id res chain seq x y z
N MET A 1 -46.09 21.92 2.00
CA MET A 1 -45.29 22.30 3.19
C MET A 1 -43.83 21.80 3.09
N GLY A 2 -43.11 22.05 1.99
CA GLY A 2 -41.73 21.56 1.78
C GLY A 2 -40.64 22.64 1.69
N SER A 3 -40.99 23.88 1.34
CA SER A 3 -40.01 24.95 1.05
C SER A 3 -39.25 25.48 2.27
N PHE A 4 -39.89 25.57 3.44
CA PHE A 4 -39.28 26.17 4.64
C PHE A 4 -38.18 25.32 5.28
N LYS A 5 -38.22 23.98 5.10
CA LYS A 5 -37.25 23.08 5.72
C LYS A 5 -35.88 23.14 5.01
N LEU A 6 -35.90 23.30 3.69
CA LEU A 6 -34.70 23.47 2.88
C LEU A 6 -34.00 24.80 3.21
N GLY A 7 -34.78 25.89 3.31
CA GLY A 7 -34.27 27.20 3.69
C GLY A 7 -33.55 27.22 5.05
N LYS A 8 -34.07 26.51 6.06
CA LYS A 8 -33.42 26.39 7.38
C LYS A 8 -32.10 25.62 7.30
N MET A 9 -32.03 24.58 6.48
CA MET A 9 -30.81 23.79 6.29
C MET A 9 -29.73 24.57 5.53
N THR A 10 -30.11 25.31 4.48
CA THR A 10 -29.18 26.12 3.71
C THR A 10 -28.64 27.30 4.52
N LEU A 11 -29.49 28.00 5.29
CA LEU A 11 -29.03 29.09 6.16
C LEU A 11 -28.05 28.58 7.23
N LYS A 12 -28.31 27.42 7.83
CA LYS A 12 -27.40 26.80 8.81
C LYS A 12 -26.06 26.40 8.17
N SER A 13 -26.06 25.91 6.93
CA SER A 13 -24.84 25.54 6.21
C SER A 13 -24.01 26.74 5.78
N LEU A 14 -24.65 27.87 5.44
CA LEU A 14 -23.96 29.10 5.01
C LEU A 14 -23.09 29.71 6.12
N PHE A 15 -23.57 29.65 7.37
CA PHE A 15 -22.87 30.16 8.55
C PHE A 15 -22.09 29.08 9.32
N GLY A 16 -22.12 27.83 8.86
CA GLY A 16 -21.33 26.75 9.43
C GLY A 16 -19.86 26.80 8.99
N LYS A 17 -18.97 26.16 9.75
CA LYS A 17 -17.61 25.94 9.27
C LYS A 17 -17.65 24.95 8.09
N PRO A 18 -16.84 25.16 7.04
CA PRO A 18 -16.77 24.23 5.93
C PRO A 18 -16.14 22.91 6.39
N GLU A 19 -16.63 21.79 5.86
CA GLU A 19 -16.09 20.43 6.09
C GLU A 19 -14.75 20.19 5.35
N THR A 20 -14.35 21.13 4.49
CA THR A 20 -13.12 21.04 3.71
C THR A 20 -11.90 21.33 4.58
N ILE A 21 -10.83 20.58 4.33
CA ILE A 21 -9.49 20.84 4.89
C ILE A 21 -8.65 21.58 3.85
N GLN A 22 -7.67 22.37 4.29
CA GLN A 22 -6.76 23.09 3.41
C GLN A 22 -5.61 22.19 2.93
N TYR A 23 -5.89 21.28 1.99
CA TYR A 23 -4.84 20.46 1.36
C TYR A 23 -3.93 21.34 0.48
N PRO A 24 -2.59 21.21 0.53
CA PRO A 24 -1.79 20.20 1.23
C PRO A 24 -1.30 20.62 2.63
N ALA A 25 -1.63 21.83 3.11
CA ALA A 25 -1.15 22.36 4.39
C ALA A 25 -1.68 21.57 5.60
N GLU A 26 -2.91 21.08 5.52
CA GLU A 26 -3.53 20.17 6.50
C GLU A 26 -3.91 18.86 5.80
N GLN A 27 -3.61 17.72 6.43
CA GLN A 27 -3.92 16.38 5.91
C GLN A 27 -4.76 15.60 6.92
N LYS A 28 -5.76 14.86 6.41
CA LYS A 28 -6.54 13.94 7.25
C LYS A 28 -5.67 12.77 7.67
N THR A 29 -5.79 12.33 8.91
CA THR A 29 -5.16 11.10 9.38
C THR A 29 -5.74 9.90 8.63
N PRO A 30 -4.91 9.00 8.10
CA PRO A 30 -5.39 7.77 7.49
C PRO A 30 -6.19 6.92 8.49
N PRO A 31 -7.34 6.34 8.09
CA PRO A 31 -8.07 5.41 8.95
C PRO A 31 -7.24 4.15 9.23
N PRO A 32 -7.46 3.48 10.38
CA PRO A 32 -6.76 2.24 10.70
C PRO A 32 -7.07 1.15 9.66
N GLY A 33 -6.03 0.44 9.20
CA GLY A 33 -6.17 -0.61 8.19
C GLY A 33 -6.27 -0.11 6.75
N LEU A 34 -6.01 1.18 6.48
CA LEU A 34 -5.88 1.68 5.12
C LEU A 34 -4.81 0.87 4.36
N LYS A 35 -5.24 0.27 3.26
CA LYS A 35 -4.37 -0.45 2.34
C LYS A 35 -3.75 0.54 1.36
N GLY A 36 -2.64 1.15 1.73
CA GLY A 36 -1.86 1.97 0.80
C GLY A 36 -0.93 1.09 -0.05
N HIS A 37 0.37 1.38 -0.07
CA HIS A 37 1.29 0.68 -0.95
C HIS A 37 2.04 -0.48 -0.26
N VAL A 38 2.44 -1.47 -1.06
CA VAL A 38 3.21 -2.62 -0.58
C VAL A 38 4.68 -2.21 -0.43
N THR A 39 5.27 -2.52 0.72
CA THR A 39 6.70 -2.35 0.99
C THR A 39 7.31 -3.71 1.38
N ASN A 40 8.54 -3.96 0.96
CA ASN A 40 9.27 -5.19 1.26
C ASN A 40 10.42 -4.89 2.22
N ASN A 41 10.43 -5.55 3.37
CA ASN A 41 11.61 -5.69 4.20
C ASN A 41 12.55 -6.72 3.56
N VAL A 42 13.49 -6.22 2.76
CA VAL A 42 14.46 -7.04 2.03
C VAL A 42 15.33 -7.88 2.96
N ASP A 43 15.55 -7.45 4.20
CA ASP A 43 16.38 -8.16 5.18
C ASP A 43 15.72 -9.46 5.69
N ALA A 44 14.40 -9.56 5.61
CA ALA A 44 13.67 -10.77 5.95
C ALA A 44 13.25 -11.59 4.72
N CYS A 45 13.46 -11.04 3.51
CA CYS A 45 12.99 -11.65 2.27
C CYS A 45 13.88 -12.82 1.86
N ILE A 46 13.30 -14.02 1.73
CA ILE A 46 14.00 -15.24 1.27
C ILE A 46 13.81 -15.54 -0.23
N LEU A 47 13.27 -14.59 -0.99
CA LEU A 47 12.99 -14.73 -2.43
C LEU A 47 12.18 -15.99 -2.79
N CYS A 48 11.25 -16.43 -1.93
CA CYS A 48 10.48 -17.66 -2.15
C CYS A 48 9.57 -17.62 -3.40
N GLY A 49 9.14 -16.43 -3.82
CA GLY A 49 8.30 -16.21 -5.00
C GLY A 49 6.79 -16.48 -4.80
N ILE A 50 6.34 -16.78 -3.58
CA ILE A 50 4.90 -17.00 -3.29
C ILE A 50 4.09 -15.73 -3.56
N CYS A 51 4.60 -14.57 -3.16
CA CYS A 51 3.96 -13.27 -3.38
C CYS A 51 3.74 -12.95 -4.87
N MET A 52 4.67 -13.35 -5.75
CA MET A 52 4.53 -13.25 -7.20
C MET A 52 3.41 -14.17 -7.70
N LYS A 53 3.45 -15.47 -7.34
CA LYS A 53 2.44 -16.45 -7.78
C LYS A 53 1.01 -16.13 -7.32
N ARG A 54 0.88 -15.46 -6.17
CA ARG A 54 -0.41 -15.15 -5.56
C ARG A 54 -0.95 -13.77 -5.93
N CYS A 55 -0.17 -12.96 -6.65
CA CYS A 55 -0.61 -11.66 -7.11
C CYS A 55 -1.69 -11.82 -8.20
N PRO A 56 -2.91 -11.31 -8.03
CA PRO A 56 -3.97 -11.46 -9.04
C PRO A 56 -3.71 -10.65 -10.32
N CYS A 57 -2.75 -9.72 -10.30
CA CYS A 57 -2.46 -8.81 -11.40
C CYS A 57 -1.02 -8.94 -11.94
N ASP A 58 -0.27 -9.95 -11.49
CA ASP A 58 1.17 -10.15 -11.74
C ASP A 58 2.00 -8.87 -11.61
N ALA A 59 1.77 -8.13 -10.52
CA ALA A 59 2.46 -6.87 -10.24
C ALA A 59 3.85 -7.07 -9.62
N ILE A 60 4.14 -8.25 -9.07
CA ILE A 60 5.40 -8.54 -8.36
C ILE A 60 6.22 -9.52 -9.19
N THR A 61 7.51 -9.25 -9.34
CA THR A 61 8.47 -10.17 -9.96
C THR A 61 9.57 -10.50 -8.96
N VAL A 62 9.93 -11.78 -8.87
CA VAL A 62 11.01 -12.27 -8.00
C VAL A 62 12.04 -12.99 -8.86
N ASP A 63 13.24 -12.42 -8.95
CA ASP A 63 14.37 -13.02 -9.64
C ASP A 63 15.36 -13.57 -8.59
N LYS A 64 15.45 -14.90 -8.51
CA LYS A 64 16.35 -15.58 -7.58
C LYS A 64 17.83 -15.48 -8.03
N PRO A 65 18.18 -15.76 -9.30
CA PRO A 65 19.54 -15.54 -9.80
C PRO A 65 20.06 -14.12 -9.60
N ALA A 66 19.27 -13.11 -9.96
CA ALA A 66 19.66 -11.70 -9.81
C ALA A 66 19.45 -11.16 -8.39
N ARG A 67 18.86 -11.97 -7.49
CA ARG A 67 18.46 -11.58 -6.13
C ARG A 67 17.62 -10.31 -6.06
N THR A 68 16.76 -10.08 -7.05
CA THR A 68 15.90 -8.90 -7.08
C THR A 68 14.45 -9.24 -6.76
N TRP A 69 13.82 -8.35 -6.01
CA TRP A 69 12.38 -8.31 -5.81
C TRP A 69 11.87 -7.00 -6.39
N SER A 70 10.97 -7.05 -7.37
CA SER A 70 10.43 -5.85 -7.99
C SER A 70 8.90 -5.81 -7.95
N ILE A 71 8.37 -4.60 -7.93
CA ILE A 71 6.93 -4.34 -7.94
C ILE A 71 6.58 -3.25 -8.96
N ASN A 72 5.72 -3.60 -9.89
CA ASN A 72 5.07 -2.66 -10.79
C ASN A 72 3.86 -2.03 -10.08
N ARG A 73 4.03 -0.79 -9.60
CA ARG A 73 2.97 -0.08 -8.86
C ARG A 73 1.75 0.25 -9.70
N PHE A 74 1.88 0.30 -11.03
CA PHE A 74 0.77 0.57 -11.95
C PHE A 74 -0.11 -0.66 -12.18
N ARG A 75 0.41 -1.87 -11.91
CA ARG A 75 -0.37 -3.13 -11.95
C ARG A 75 -0.93 -3.51 -10.58
N CYS A 76 -0.40 -2.93 -9.50
CA CYS A 76 -0.80 -3.27 -8.14
C CYS A 76 -2.16 -2.66 -7.79
N VAL A 77 -3.16 -3.51 -7.53
CA VAL A 77 -4.51 -3.10 -7.08
C VAL A 77 -4.65 -3.01 -5.56
N GLN A 78 -3.54 -3.01 -4.81
CA GLN A 78 -3.50 -2.85 -3.35
C GLN A 78 -4.41 -3.82 -2.55
N CYS A 79 -4.61 -5.05 -3.07
CA CYS A 79 -5.49 -6.04 -2.43
C CYS A 79 -4.94 -6.58 -1.10
N GLY A 80 -3.62 -6.57 -0.92
CA GLY A 80 -2.92 -7.07 0.28
C GLY A 80 -2.74 -8.60 0.34
N THR A 81 -3.00 -9.34 -0.75
CA THR A 81 -2.86 -10.79 -0.76
C THR A 81 -1.40 -11.23 -0.62
N CYS A 82 -0.46 -10.52 -1.24
CA CYS A 82 0.98 -10.80 -1.09
C CYS A 82 1.47 -10.70 0.36
N VAL A 83 0.93 -9.75 1.14
CA VAL A 83 1.26 -9.56 2.56
C VAL A 83 0.76 -10.73 3.40
N ARG A 84 -0.49 -11.15 3.18
CA ARG A 84 -1.11 -12.27 3.92
C ARG A 84 -0.43 -13.61 3.68
N GLU A 85 0.09 -13.82 2.48
CA GLU A 85 0.58 -15.12 2.02
C GLU A 85 2.11 -15.21 2.10
N CYS A 86 2.79 -14.16 2.58
CA CYS A 86 4.23 -14.19 2.76
C CYS A 86 4.60 -15.02 4.00
N PRO A 87 5.31 -16.15 3.86
CA PRO A 87 5.62 -17.03 4.99
C PRO A 87 6.60 -16.39 6.00
N LYS A 88 7.41 -15.43 5.55
CA LYS A 88 8.33 -14.66 6.39
C LYS A 88 7.73 -13.34 6.89
N GLN A 89 6.49 -13.03 6.49
CA GLN A 89 5.80 -11.78 6.84
C GLN A 89 6.67 -10.52 6.59
N CYS A 90 7.51 -10.56 5.55
CA CYS A 90 8.43 -9.46 5.23
C CYS A 90 7.78 -8.34 4.41
N LEU A 91 6.55 -8.54 3.95
CA LEU A 91 5.79 -7.54 3.20
C LEU A 91 4.81 -6.83 4.12
N SER A 92 4.68 -5.52 3.99
CA SER A 92 3.71 -4.70 4.73
C SER A 92 2.90 -3.80 3.78
N MET A 93 1.72 -3.37 4.23
CA MET A 93 0.94 -2.32 3.57
C MET A 93 1.13 -1.00 4.34
N GLU A 94 1.80 -0.04 3.73
CA GLU A 94 1.95 1.30 4.30
C GLU A 94 0.62 2.06 4.14
N PRO A 95 0.05 2.70 5.18
CA PRO A 95 -1.21 3.45 5.11
C PRO A 95 -1.09 4.81 4.40
N THR A 96 -0.23 4.91 3.39
CA THR A 96 -0.02 6.14 2.61
C THR A 96 -0.47 5.97 1.18
N TYR A 97 -1.05 7.03 0.62
CA TYR A 97 -1.42 7.07 -0.79
C TYR A 97 -0.18 7.10 -1.68
N THR A 98 -0.27 6.45 -2.84
CA THR A 98 0.80 6.50 -3.83
C THR A 98 0.91 7.92 -4.37
N PRO A 99 2.09 8.57 -4.32
CA PRO A 99 2.25 9.90 -4.87
C PRO A 99 2.06 9.87 -6.39
N PRO A 100 1.57 10.97 -6.99
CA PRO A 100 1.50 11.07 -8.44
C PRO A 100 2.90 10.92 -9.04
N ALA A 101 3.00 10.16 -10.13
CA ALA A 101 4.24 9.97 -10.89
C ALA A 101 3.99 10.38 -12.35
N THR A 102 4.99 11.01 -12.96
CA THR A 102 4.96 11.42 -14.37
C THR A 102 5.17 10.25 -15.33
N GLU A 103 5.75 9.15 -14.85
CA GLU A 103 6.13 8.00 -15.65
C GLU A 103 5.77 6.68 -14.96
N LYS A 104 5.69 5.61 -15.78
CA LYS A 104 5.45 4.26 -15.28
C LYS A 104 6.72 3.69 -14.69
N ARG A 105 6.81 3.66 -13.36
CA ARG A 105 7.93 3.05 -12.62
C ARG A 105 7.61 1.67 -12.06
N SER A 106 8.60 0.79 -12.14
CA SER A 106 8.69 -0.43 -11.34
C SER A 106 9.79 -0.24 -10.32
N ASP A 107 9.48 -0.45 -9.04
CA ASP A 107 10.49 -0.35 -8.01
C ASP A 107 11.21 -1.69 -7.91
N VAL A 108 12.53 -1.66 -7.98
CA VAL A 108 13.39 -2.84 -7.89
C VAL A 108 14.18 -2.74 -6.59
N PHE A 109 14.13 -3.80 -5.81
CA PHE A 109 14.84 -3.92 -4.55
C PHE A 109 15.80 -5.11 -4.63
N GLU A 110 17.06 -4.88 -4.28
CA GLU A 110 18.06 -5.93 -4.15
C GLU A 110 17.94 -6.59 -2.77
N VAL A 111 17.92 -7.92 -2.73
CA VAL A 111 17.77 -8.67 -1.48
C VAL A 111 19.14 -9.18 -1.03
N PRO A 112 19.65 -8.72 0.13
CA PRO A 112 20.98 -9.09 0.61
C PRO A 112 21.06 -10.59 0.92
N GLU A 113 22.28 -11.13 0.89
CA GLU A 113 22.52 -12.54 1.16
C GLU A 113 22.33 -12.88 2.63
N HIS A 114 21.23 -13.57 2.92
CA HIS A 114 20.94 -14.08 4.26
C HIS A 114 21.77 -15.31 4.53
N ALA A 115 22.72 -15.21 5.47
CA ALA A 115 23.36 -16.38 6.05
C ALA A 115 22.26 -17.32 6.56
N LYS A 116 22.30 -18.59 6.15
CA LYS A 116 21.35 -19.60 6.62
C LYS A 116 21.42 -19.67 8.14
N ALA A 117 20.52 -18.97 8.84
CA ALA A 117 20.22 -19.29 10.23
C ALA A 117 19.77 -20.76 10.22
N ALA A 118 20.55 -21.58 10.91
CA ALA A 118 20.38 -23.02 10.97
C ALA A 118 18.90 -23.37 11.14
N ALA A 119 18.43 -24.31 10.31
CA ALA A 119 17.16 -24.98 10.53
C ALA A 119 17.11 -25.46 12.00
N GLY A 120 16.17 -24.95 12.77
CA GLY A 120 16.10 -25.24 14.20
C GLY A 120 14.82 -24.73 14.84
N GLN A 121 13.92 -25.68 15.09
CA GLN A 121 13.04 -25.79 16.28
C GLN A 121 11.71 -25.02 16.25
N SER A 122 10.66 -25.69 15.74
CA SER A 122 9.61 -26.31 16.56
C SER A 122 8.68 -27.14 15.68
#